data_AF-A0A1Q7BDF4-F1
#
_entry.id   AF-A0A1Q7BDF4-F1
#
_cell.length_a   1.000
_cell.length_b   1.000
_cell.length_c   1.000
_cell.angle_alpha   90.00
_cell.angle_beta   90.00
_cell.angle_gamma   90.00
#
_symmetry.space_group_name_H-M   'P 1'
#
loop_
_entity.id
_entity.type
_entity.pdbx_description
1 polymer ?
#
loop_
_entity_poly.entity_id
_entity_poly.type
_entity_poly.pdbx_seq_one_letter_code
_entity_poly.pdbx_strand_id
1 'polypeptide(L)'
;MHLPPDLARQLKDSVEEAFQGLGGATAELILHYARRRHHVDMNKLPDGIEELDNALSEILGTGRRMVVNHCAEILTRRIGKEIRPKSDKLSDVFRQVAKIYQKRASTQEDETTIFERAEKSEDSLLQGNVVEGILRD
;
A
#
# COMPACT_ATOMS: atom_id res chain seq x y z
N MET A 1 5.57 -9.62 -4.22
CA MET A 1 4.32 -8.95 -3.79
C MET A 1 3.87 -8.08 -4.95
N HIS A 2 2.72 -8.33 -5.58
CA HIS A 2 2.23 -7.42 -6.62
C HIS A 2 1.41 -6.31 -5.96
N LEU A 3 1.86 -5.06 -6.10
CA LEU A 3 1.14 -3.87 -5.63
C LEU A 3 0.40 -3.21 -6.81
N PRO A 4 -0.72 -2.50 -6.56
CA PRO A 4 -1.34 -1.66 -7.59
C PRO A 4 -0.31 -0.68 -8.18
N PRO A 5 -0.32 -0.39 -9.49
CA PRO A 5 0.66 0.47 -10.14
C PRO A 5 0.79 1.86 -9.51
N ASP A 6 -0.34 2.44 -9.09
CA ASP A 6 -0.35 3.74 -8.39
C ASP A 6 0.37 3.68 -7.05
N LEU A 7 0.27 2.55 -6.34
CA LEU A 7 0.92 2.36 -5.06
C LEU A 7 2.43 2.15 -5.22
N ALA A 8 2.85 1.36 -6.21
CA ALA A 8 4.27 1.18 -6.54
C ALA A 8 4.95 2.53 -6.86
N ARG A 9 4.29 3.36 -7.68
CA ARG A 9 4.74 4.72 -7.99
C ARG A 9 4.81 5.59 -6.73
N GLN A 10 3.76 5.64 -5.92
CA GLN A 10 3.76 6.44 -4.68
C GLN A 10 4.87 6.02 -3.71
N LEU A 11 5.16 4.72 -3.63
CA LEU A 11 6.23 4.18 -2.80
C LEU A 11 7.61 4.61 -3.33
N LYS A 12 7.86 4.46 -4.63
CA LYS A 12 9.08 4.93 -5.29
C LYS A 12 9.29 6.43 -5.03
N ASP A 13 8.30 7.24 -5.36
CA ASP A 13 8.39 8.70 -5.25
C ASP A 13 8.64 9.14 -3.81
N SER A 14 8.10 8.41 -2.82
CA SER A 14 8.33 8.71 -1.40
C SER A 14 9.76 8.39 -0.95
N VAL A 15 10.37 7.33 -1.49
CA VAL A 15 11.78 7.02 -1.22
C VAL A 15 12.69 8.05 -1.89
N GLU A 16 12.40 8.45 -3.12
CA GLU A 16 13.15 9.50 -3.82
C GLU A 16 13.05 10.84 -3.09
N GLU A 17 11.85 11.25 -2.68
CA GLU A 17 11.65 12.45 -1.85
C GLU A 17 12.39 12.33 -0.52
N ALA A 18 12.36 11.17 0.13
CA ALA A 18 13.07 10.96 1.39
C ALA A 18 14.59 11.12 1.25
N PHE A 19 15.16 10.62 0.15
CA PHE A 19 16.58 10.80 -0.13
C PHE A 19 16.91 12.25 -0.47
N GLN A 20 16.10 12.92 -1.28
CA GLN A 20 16.30 14.34 -1.58
C GLN A 20 16.25 15.22 -0.32
N GLY A 21 15.44 14.84 0.68
CA GLY A 21 15.41 15.48 2.00
C GLY A 21 16.74 15.44 2.76
N LEU A 22 17.67 14.52 2.42
CA LEU A 22 19.02 14.44 2.98
C LEU A 22 20.02 15.40 2.28
N GLY A 23 19.59 16.08 1.23
CA GLY A 23 20.41 16.88 0.32
C GLY A 23 20.76 16.12 -0.96
N GLY A 24 20.69 16.80 -2.10
CA GLY A 24 20.82 16.19 -3.42
C GLY A 24 22.11 15.42 -3.65
N ALA A 25 23.26 15.93 -3.20
CA ALA A 25 24.54 15.23 -3.32
C ALA A 25 24.60 13.94 -2.48
N THR A 26 24.02 13.96 -1.27
CA THR A 26 23.91 12.78 -0.41
C THR A 26 22.98 11.74 -1.03
N ALA A 27 21.84 12.18 -1.58
CA ALA A 27 20.89 11.33 -2.28
C ALA A 27 21.55 10.62 -3.47
N GLU A 28 22.29 11.36 -4.31
CA GLU A 28 23.02 10.81 -5.44
C GLU A 28 24.06 9.77 -5.00
N LEU A 29 24.81 10.04 -3.93
CA LEU A 29 25.81 9.10 -3.41
C LEU A 29 25.15 7.78 -2.96
N ILE A 30 24.07 7.86 -2.18
CA ILE A 30 23.33 6.70 -1.70
C ILE A 30 22.79 5.88 -2.87
N LEU A 31 22.14 6.55 -3.82
CA LEU A 31 21.56 5.90 -5.01
C LEU A 31 22.64 5.30 -5.91
N HIS A 32 23.77 5.98 -6.08
CA HIS A 32 24.91 5.48 -6.84
C HIS A 32 25.48 4.22 -6.20
N TYR A 33 25.66 4.23 -4.87
CA TYR A 33 26.15 3.09 -4.11
C TYR A 33 25.20 1.89 -4.22
N ALA A 34 23.90 2.11 -3.98
CA ALA A 34 22.88 1.07 -4.05
C ALA A 34 22.83 0.42 -5.46
N ARG A 35 22.92 1.23 -6.52
CA ARG A 35 22.95 0.73 -7.90
C ARG A 35 24.22 -0.06 -8.22
N ARG A 36 25.38 0.44 -7.81
CA ARG A 36 26.68 -0.19 -8.11
C ARG A 36 26.92 -1.48 -7.33
N ARG A 37 26.56 -1.49 -6.05
CA ARG A 37 26.93 -2.56 -5.12
C ARG A 37 25.85 -3.62 -4.96
N HIS A 38 24.59 -3.18 -4.94
CA HIS A 38 23.41 -4.01 -4.66
C HIS A 38 22.47 -4.13 -5.87
N HIS A 39 22.86 -3.59 -7.04
CA HIS A 39 22.08 -3.64 -8.28
C HIS A 39 20.66 -3.08 -8.16
N VAL A 40 20.45 -2.14 -7.24
CA VAL A 40 19.13 -1.52 -7.02
C VAL A 40 18.75 -0.66 -8.21
N ASP A 41 17.56 -0.92 -8.76
CA ASP A 41 16.90 -0.10 -9.77
C ASP A 41 15.67 0.57 -9.16
N MET A 42 15.76 1.88 -8.93
CA MET A 42 14.67 2.67 -8.34
C MET A 42 13.37 2.62 -9.16
N ASN A 43 13.45 2.37 -10.47
CA ASN A 43 12.25 2.27 -11.31
C ASN A 43 11.51 0.94 -11.14
N LYS A 44 12.16 -0.05 -10.53
CA LYS A 44 11.56 -1.36 -10.24
C LYS A 44 10.98 -1.45 -8.85
N LEU A 45 11.14 -0.42 -8.01
CA LEU A 45 10.50 -0.40 -6.70
C LEU A 45 8.99 -0.63 -6.83
N PRO A 46 8.39 -1.48 -5.96
CA PRO A 46 8.94 -2.05 -4.72
C PRO A 46 9.87 -3.27 -4.89
N ASP A 47 10.06 -3.79 -6.10
CA ASP A 47 10.98 -4.91 -6.34
C ASP A 47 12.42 -4.41 -6.18
N GLY A 48 13.22 -5.11 -5.36
CA GLY A 48 14.57 -4.68 -5.00
C GLY A 48 14.67 -3.87 -3.69
N ILE A 49 13.60 -3.78 -2.90
CA ILE A 49 13.60 -2.99 -1.65
C ILE A 49 14.51 -3.58 -0.57
N GLU A 50 14.72 -4.90 -0.54
CA GLU A 50 15.59 -5.55 0.44
C GLU A 50 17.07 -5.25 0.15
N GLU A 51 17.44 -5.21 -1.12
CA GLU A 51 18.74 -4.78 -1.62
C GLU A 51 19.00 -3.31 -1.29
N LEU A 52 17.96 -2.47 -1.36
CA LEU A 52 18.06 -1.07 -0.91
C LEU A 52 18.27 -0.99 0.61
N ASP A 53 17.57 -1.80 1.42
CA ASP A 53 17.80 -1.86 2.86
C ASP A 53 19.23 -2.30 3.22
N ASN A 54 19.79 -3.26 2.48
CA ASN A 54 21.18 -3.68 2.63
C ASN A 54 22.15 -2.54 2.29
N ALA A 55 21.91 -1.85 1.17
CA ALA A 55 22.72 -0.69 0.77
C ALA A 55 22.69 0.42 1.84
N LEU A 56 21.51 0.74 2.37
CA LEU A 56 21.35 1.74 3.43
C LEU A 56 22.02 1.30 4.73
N SER A 57 21.96 0.01 5.07
CA SER A 57 22.67 -0.53 6.23
C SER A 57 24.18 -0.41 6.09
N GLU A 58 24.74 -0.64 4.91
CA GLU A 58 26.18 -0.54 4.67
C GLU A 58 26.68 0.91 4.63
N ILE A 59 25.96 1.81 3.95
CA ILE A 59 26.43 3.19 3.76
C ILE A 59 26.09 4.12 4.92
N LEU A 60 24.93 3.95 5.57
CA LEU A 60 24.48 4.82 6.65
C LEU A 60 24.55 4.18 8.03
N GLY A 61 24.72 2.85 8.12
CA GLY A 61 24.68 2.14 9.40
C GLY A 61 23.37 2.39 10.13
N THR A 62 23.47 2.95 11.34
CA THR A 62 22.33 3.34 12.18
C THR A 62 21.58 4.57 11.65
N GLY A 63 22.22 5.42 10.84
CA GLY A 63 21.63 6.61 10.24
C GLY A 63 20.48 6.32 9.27
N ARG A 64 20.38 5.09 8.77
CA ARG A 64 19.27 4.66 7.91
C ARG A 64 17.90 4.83 8.57
N ARG A 65 17.82 4.81 9.91
CA ARG A 65 16.58 5.05 10.66
C ARG A 65 15.93 6.38 10.26
N MET A 66 16.74 7.43 10.07
CA MET A 66 16.23 8.75 9.70
C MET A 66 15.55 8.71 8.34
N VAL A 67 16.15 8.03 7.37
CA VAL A 67 15.57 7.82 6.03
C VAL A 67 14.24 7.08 6.12
N VAL A 68 14.21 5.99 6.90
CA VAL A 68 13.01 5.16 7.06
C VAL A 68 11.88 5.95 7.72
N ASN A 69 12.19 6.73 8.77
CA ASN A 69 11.23 7.61 9.43
C ASN A 69 10.71 8.67 8.45
N HIS A 70 11.60 9.33 7.71
CA HIS A 70 11.21 10.38 6.78
C HIS A 70 10.35 9.84 5.61
N CYS A 71 10.71 8.67 5.07
CA CYS A 71 9.90 7.98 4.07
C CYS A 71 8.51 7.62 4.63
N ALA A 72 8.42 7.16 5.89
CA ALA A 72 7.15 6.86 6.53
C ALA A 72 6.28 8.11 6.77
N GLU A 73 6.88 9.26 7.10
CA GLU A 73 6.18 10.54 7.22
C GLU A 73 5.61 11.00 5.88
N ILE A 74 6.40 10.92 4.80
CA ILE A 74 5.94 11.24 3.43
C ILE A 74 4.77 10.33 3.04
N LEU A 75 4.90 9.03 3.27
CA LEU A 75 3.84 8.06 2.95
C LEU A 75 2.59 8.27 3.81
N THR A 76 2.75 8.66 5.07
CA THR A 76 1.62 8.97 5.96
C THR A 76 0.80 10.13 5.41
N ARG A 77 1.47 11.20 4.95
CA ARG A 77 0.82 12.36 4.32
C ARG A 77 0.11 11.98 3.03
N ARG A 78 0.74 11.16 2.18
CA ARG A 78 0.18 10.75 0.87
C ARG A 78 -1.02 9.79 1.00
N ILE A 79 -0.96 8.85 1.94
CA ILE A 79 -1.99 7.81 2.09
C ILE A 79 -3.12 8.24 3.04
N GLY A 80 -2.88 9.28 3.85
CA GLY A 80 -3.80 9.79 4.86
C GLY A 80 -3.99 8.82 6.04
N LYS A 81 -3.04 7.90 6.25
CA LYS A 81 -3.05 6.94 7.35
C LYS A 81 -1.68 6.88 7.98
N GLU A 82 -1.66 6.80 9.30
CA GLU A 82 -0.41 6.79 10.06
C GLU A 82 0.41 5.52 9.80
N ILE A 83 1.67 5.72 9.42
CA ILE A 83 2.66 4.68 9.21
C ILE A 83 3.75 4.85 10.26
N ARG A 84 3.83 3.90 11.18
CA ARG A 84 4.82 3.90 12.27
C ARG A 84 5.88 2.83 12.02
N PRO A 85 7.06 3.18 11.50
CA PRO A 85 8.12 2.22 11.28
C PRO A 85 8.58 1.64 12.62
N LYS A 86 8.54 0.31 12.73
CA LYS A 86 9.02 -0.41 13.93
C LYS A 86 10.48 -0.84 13.81
N SER A 87 11.02 -0.79 12.61
CA SER A 87 12.37 -1.22 12.27
C SER A 87 13.07 -0.16 11.42
N ASP A 88 14.35 -0.41 11.16
CA ASP A 88 15.21 0.47 10.36
C ASP A 88 15.23 0.02 8.89
N LYS A 89 14.11 -0.56 8.41
CA LYS A 89 13.97 -1.15 7.08
C LYS A 89 12.79 -0.53 6.33
N LEU A 90 13.05 -0.07 5.10
CA LEU A 90 12.02 0.39 4.17
C LEU A 90 11.09 -0.76 3.76
N SER A 91 11.60 -2.00 3.70
CA SER A 91 10.78 -3.18 3.39
C SER A 91 9.60 -3.34 4.35
N ASP A 92 9.80 -3.02 5.63
CA ASP A 92 8.76 -3.13 6.65
C ASP A 92 7.72 -2.02 6.54
N VAL A 93 8.16 -0.80 6.20
CA VAL A 93 7.27 0.33 5.87
C VAL A 93 6.39 -0.04 4.68
N PHE A 94 6.99 -0.59 3.62
CA PHE A 94 6.28 -0.97 2.39
C PHE A 94 5.26 -2.08 2.67
N ARG A 95 5.63 -3.06 3.50
CA ARG A 95 4.72 -4.13 3.94
C ARG A 95 3.55 -3.58 4.76
N GLN A 96 3.77 -2.57 5.60
CA GLN A 96 2.70 -1.91 6.36
C GLN A 96 1.73 -1.18 5.42
N VAL A 97 2.26 -0.46 4.43
CA VAL A 97 1.46 0.21 3.39
C VAL A 97 0.65 -0.78 2.58
N ALA A 98 1.26 -1.86 2.11
CA ALA A 98 0.57 -2.91 1.36
C ALA A 98 -0.63 -3.49 2.16
N LYS A 99 -0.44 -3.76 3.46
CA LYS A 99 -1.52 -4.23 4.34
C LYS A 99 -2.65 -3.21 4.50
N ILE A 100 -2.34 -1.91 4.56
CA ILE A 100 -3.35 -0.85 4.65
C ILE A 100 -4.24 -0.84 3.41
N TYR A 101 -3.65 -1.04 2.22
CA TYR A 101 -4.39 -1.07 0.95
C TYR A 101 -5.18 -2.36 0.76
N GLN A 102 -4.62 -3.52 1.10
CA GLN A 102 -5.35 -4.79 1.04
C GLN A 102 -6.61 -4.75 1.91
N LYS A 103 -6.52 -4.19 3.13
CA LYS A 103 -7.70 -4.01 3.99
C LYS A 103 -8.76 -3.08 3.38
N ARG A 104 -8.34 -2.03 2.66
CA ARG A 104 -9.28 -1.12 1.98
C ARG A 104 -10.00 -1.82 0.83
N ALA A 105 -9.28 -2.64 0.06
CA ALA A 105 -9.87 -3.41 -1.04
C ALA A 105 -10.92 -4.42 -0.53
N SER A 106 -10.60 -5.17 0.54
CA SER A 106 -11.56 -6.12 1.13
C SER A 106 -12.81 -5.45 1.71
N THR A 107 -12.68 -4.24 2.27
CA THR A 107 -13.83 -3.51 2.82
C THR A 107 -14.69 -2.88 1.72
N GLN A 108 -14.11 -2.47 0.59
CA GLN A 108 -14.87 -1.97 -0.56
C GLN A 108 -15.64 -3.07 -1.29
N GLU A 109 -15.09 -4.28 -1.41
CA GLU A 109 -15.82 -5.42 -1.97
C GLU A 109 -17.06 -5.78 -1.13
N ASP A 110 -16.93 -5.77 0.20
CA ASP A 110 -18.04 -6.07 1.12
C ASP A 110 -19.21 -5.07 0.98
N GLU A 111 -18.95 -3.76 0.83
CA GLU A 111 -20.02 -2.77 0.66
C GLU A 111 -20.79 -2.96 -0.66
N THR A 112 -20.12 -3.28 -1.77
CA THR A 112 -20.81 -3.55 -3.05
C THR A 112 -21.71 -4.79 -3.00
N THR A 113 -21.29 -5.87 -2.33
CA THR A 113 -22.13 -7.07 -2.16
C THR A 113 -23.31 -6.87 -1.22
N ILE A 114 -23.22 -5.97 -0.23
CA ILE A 114 -24.35 -5.69 0.67
C ILE A 114 -25.43 -4.86 -0.04
N PHE A 115 -25.03 -3.86 -0.83
CA PHE A 115 -25.99 -3.04 -1.58
C PHE A 115 -26.67 -3.81 -2.73
N GLU A 116 -25.95 -4.67 -3.48
CA GLU A 116 -26.59 -5.51 -4.52
C GLU A 116 -27.51 -6.61 -3.95
N ARG A 117 -27.32 -7.04 -2.69
CA ARG A 117 -28.18 -8.05 -2.05
C ARG A 117 -29.43 -7.44 -1.43
N ALA A 118 -29.41 -6.14 -1.09
CA ALA A 118 -30.58 -5.42 -0.63
C ALA A 118 -31.58 -5.17 -1.77
N GLU A 119 -31.11 -4.79 -2.98
CA GLU A 119 -32.01 -4.52 -4.11
C GLU A 119 -32.71 -5.77 -4.66
N LYS A 120 -32.12 -6.98 -4.52
CA LYS A 120 -32.79 -8.24 -4.91
C LYS A 120 -33.82 -8.75 -3.90
N SER A 121 -33.86 -8.19 -2.69
CA SER A 121 -34.73 -8.67 -1.62
C SER A 121 -36.06 -7.90 -1.54
N GLU A 122 -36.14 -6.69 -2.12
CA GLU A 122 -37.38 -5.90 -2.11
C GLU A 122 -38.36 -6.29 -3.24
N ASP A 123 -37.87 -6.84 -4.36
CA ASP A 123 -38.74 -7.25 -5.49
C ASP A 123 -39.48 -8.59 -5.26
N SER A 124 -39.08 -9.38 -4.26
CA SER A 124 -39.66 -10.70 -4.01
C SER A 124 -40.81 -10.72 -2.99
N LEU A 125 -41.19 -9.57 -2.42
CA LEU A 125 -42.26 -9.46 -1.42
C LEU A 125 -43.65 -9.11 -1.98
N LEU A 126 -43.77 -8.92 -3.31
CA LEU A 126 -45.04 -8.51 -3.95
C LEU A 126 -45.69 -9.57 -4.84
N GLN A 127 -45.18 -10.80 -4.90
CA GLN A 127 -45.82 -11.87 -5.67
C GLN A 127 -45.98 -13.14 -4.85
N GLY A 128 -47.18 -13.36 -4.31
CA GLY A 128 -47.55 -14.68 -3.81
C GLY A 128 -48.57 -14.73 -2.68
N ASN A 129 -49.67 -13.97 -2.75
CA ASN A 129 -50.87 -14.30 -1.99
C ASN A 129 -52.09 -14.21 -2.91
N VAL A 130 -52.35 -15.28 -3.68
CA VAL A 130 -53.70 -15.60 -4.14
C VAL A 130 -54.03 -16.98 -3.59
N VAL A 131 -54.79 -16.96 -2.50
CA VAL A 131 -55.41 -18.12 -1.88
C VAL A 131 -56.60 -18.50 -2.77
N GLU A 132 -56.47 -19.54 -3.60
CA GLU A 132 -57.63 -20.18 -4.21
C GLU A 132 -58.23 -21.20 -3.24
N GLY A 133 -59.17 -20.70 -2.44
CA GLY A 133 -60.09 -21.51 -1.66
C GLY A 133 -61.29 -21.94 -2.50
N ILE A 134 -61.46 -23.25 -2.63
CA ILE A 134 -62.71 -24.04 -2.66
C ILE A 134 -64.02 -23.24 -2.83
N LEU A 135 -64.78 -23.53 -3.89
CA LEU A 135 -66.24 -23.65 -3.77
C LEU A 135 -66.83 -24.58 -4.86
N ARG A 136 -67.58 -25.55 -4.35
CA ARG A 136 -68.50 -26.47 -5.04
C ARG A 136 -69.59 -25.70 -5.80
N ASP A 137 -70.03 -26.27 -6.92
CA ASP A 137 -71.39 -26.84 -7.06
C ASP A 137 -71.40 -27.91 -8.17
#